data_AF-N9Q754-F1
#
_entry.id   AF-N9Q754-F1
#
_cell.length_a   1.000
_cell.length_b   1.000
_cell.length_c   1.000
_cell.angle_alpha   90.00
_cell.angle_beta   90.00
_cell.angle_gamma   90.00
#
_symmetry.space_group_name_H-M   'P 1'
#
loop_
_entity.id
_entity.type
_entity.pdbx_description
1 polymer ?
#
loop_
_entity_poly.entity_id
_entity_poly.type
_entity_poly.pdbx_seq_one_letter_code
_entity_poly.pdbx_strand_id
1 'polypeptide(L)' 'MKQKPIPSQTSQRLHQHPSATDYQVSTLDFIKANLKDALKLFPIILVVFLLWLVLTFVIYGIFGG' A
#
# COMPACT_ATOMS: atom_id res chain seq x y z
N MET A 1 24.06 -35.85 -32.19
CA MET A 1 24.13 -34.37 -32.13
C MET A 1 24.82 -34.00 -30.82
N LYS A 2 25.87 -33.14 -30.83
CA LYS A 2 26.51 -32.68 -29.59
C LYS A 2 25.76 -31.45 -29.06
N GLN A 3 25.14 -31.57 -27.90
CA GLN A 3 24.40 -30.49 -27.25
C GLN A 3 25.41 -29.52 -26.63
N LYS A 4 25.43 -28.26 -27.08
CA LYS A 4 26.24 -27.22 -26.44
C LYS A 4 25.59 -26.86 -25.10
N PRO A 5 26.33 -26.84 -23.99
CA PRO A 5 25.77 -26.43 -22.71
C PRO A 5 25.33 -24.96 -22.79
N ILE A 6 24.06 -24.72 -22.50
CA ILE A 6 23.53 -23.37 -22.33
C ILE A 6 23.65 -23.04 -20.85
N PRO A 7 24.48 -22.06 -20.45
CA PRO A 7 24.61 -21.70 -19.05
C PRO A 7 23.27 -21.13 -18.56
N SER A 8 22.79 -21.68 -17.44
CA SER A 8 21.57 -21.22 -16.78
C SER A 8 21.74 -19.78 -16.29
N GLN A 9 20.87 -18.88 -16.75
CA GLN A 9 20.86 -17.48 -16.32
C GLN A 9 20.36 -17.31 -14.88
N THR A 10 19.65 -18.30 -14.34
CA THR A 10 19.06 -18.24 -13.00
C THR A 10 19.92 -18.92 -11.94
N SER A 11 20.88 -19.76 -12.33
CA SER A 11 21.76 -20.47 -11.39
C SER A 11 22.61 -19.52 -10.54
N GLN A 12 23.02 -18.36 -11.08
CA GLN A 12 23.75 -17.35 -10.29
C GLN A 12 22.90 -16.75 -9.17
N ARG A 13 21.60 -16.49 -9.41
CA ARG A 13 20.68 -15.96 -8.39
C ARG A 13 20.27 -17.02 -7.37
N LEU A 14 20.15 -18.28 -7.77
CA LEU A 14 19.67 -19.37 -6.92
C LEU A 14 20.61 -19.66 -5.73
N HIS A 15 21.91 -19.46 -5.92
CA HIS A 15 22.93 -19.68 -4.89
C HIS A 15 23.38 -18.38 -4.21
N GLN A 16 22.76 -17.26 -4.56
CA GLN A 16 23.07 -15.97 -3.96
C GLN A 16 22.36 -15.88 -2.61
N HIS A 17 23.13 -15.94 -1.52
CA HIS A 17 22.58 -15.65 -0.20
C HIS A 17 22.23 -14.16 -0.15
N PRO A 18 21.02 -13.79 0.33
CA PRO A 18 20.67 -12.38 0.49
C PRO A 18 21.68 -11.70 1.42
N SER A 19 22.10 -10.51 0.99
CA SER A 19 23.05 -9.67 1.72
C SER A 19 22.32 -8.87 2.80
N ALA A 20 23.03 -8.38 3.81
CA ALA A 20 22.44 -7.53 4.85
C ALA A 20 21.73 -6.27 4.28
N THR A 21 22.22 -5.77 3.13
CA THR A 21 21.63 -4.66 2.38
C THR A 21 20.28 -5.02 1.74
N ASP A 22 20.05 -6.29 1.38
CA ASP A 22 18.74 -6.74 0.84
C ASP A 22 17.65 -6.71 1.91
N TYR A 23 18.04 -6.74 3.19
CA TYR A 23 17.13 -6.62 4.33
C TYR A 23 17.03 -5.19 4.88
N GLN A 24 17.81 -4.25 4.33
CA GLN A 24 17.88 -2.90 4.85
C GLN A 24 16.68 -2.09 4.34
N VAL A 25 15.57 -2.16 5.07
CA VAL A 25 14.41 -1.30 4.82
C VAL A 25 14.70 0.06 5.42
N SER A 26 14.68 1.09 4.56
CA SER A 26 14.76 2.49 4.98
C SER A 26 13.49 2.85 5.77
N THR A 27 13.67 3.23 7.04
CA THR A 27 12.56 3.67 7.90
C THR A 27 11.81 4.86 7.29
N LEU A 28 12.51 5.75 6.58
CA LEU A 28 11.90 6.90 5.91
C LEU A 28 11.03 6.48 4.73
N ASP A 29 11.49 5.52 3.93
CA ASP A 29 10.71 5.01 2.80
C ASP A 29 9.48 4.24 3.28
N PHE A 30 9.63 3.50 4.38
CA PHE A 30 8.50 2.86 5.06
C PHE A 30 7.48 3.89 5.54
N ILE A 31 7.89 4.92 6.27
CA ILE A 31 6.98 5.99 6.76
C ILE A 31 6.31 6.70 5.58
N LYS A 32 7.07 7.04 4.53
CA LYS A 32 6.56 7.72 3.33
C LYS A 32 5.49 6.90 2.61
N ALA A 33 5.70 5.59 2.47
CA ALA A 33 4.73 4.69 1.86
C ALA A 33 3.43 4.66 2.67
N ASN A 34 3.54 4.47 4.00
CA ASN A 34 2.39 4.43 4.89
C ASN A 34 1.63 5.77 4.92
N LEU A 35 2.33 6.90 4.94
CA LEU A 35 1.71 8.22 4.90
C LEU A 35 0.95 8.44 3.59
N LYS A 36 1.55 8.06 2.46
CA LYS A 36 0.88 8.14 1.15
C LYS A 36 -0.40 7.30 1.14
N ASP A 37 -0.37 6.10 1.68
CA ASP A 37 -1.54 5.22 1.73
C ASP A 37 -2.61 5.73 2.70
N ALA A 38 -2.22 6.29 3.85
CA ALA A 38 -3.16 6.93 4.78
C ALA A 38 -3.86 8.14 4.12
N LEU A 39 -3.13 8.96 3.37
CA LEU A 39 -3.71 10.11 2.66
C LEU A 39 -4.74 9.71 1.60
N LYS A 40 -4.62 8.50 0.99
CA LYS A 40 -5.63 7.98 0.05
C LYS A 40 -6.97 7.67 0.73
N LEU A 41 -7.00 7.49 2.04
CA LEU A 41 -8.24 7.24 2.79
C LEU A 41 -9.01 8.54 3.09
N PHE A 42 -8.35 9.69 3.01
CA PHE A 42 -8.94 10.99 3.35
C PHE A 42 -10.21 11.32 2.54
N PRO A 43 -10.29 11.06 1.21
CA PRO A 43 -11.53 11.26 0.45
C PRO A 43 -12.70 10.42 0.94
N ILE A 44 -12.45 9.17 1.37
CA ILE A 44 -13.49 8.28 1.90
C ILE A 44 -14.01 8.84 3.23
N ILE A 45 -13.11 9.24 4.13
CA ILE A 45 -13.47 9.85 5.41
C ILE A 45 -14.33 11.10 5.19
N LEU A 46 -13.94 11.95 4.23
CA LEU A 46 -14.70 13.15 3.89
C LEU A 46 -16.11 12.83 3.38
N VAL A 47 -16.25 11.87 2.46
CA VAL A 47 -17.56 11.45 1.94
C VAL A 47 -18.44 10.89 3.05
N VAL A 48 -17.91 10.01 3.90
CA VAL A 48 -18.66 9.44 5.03
C VAL A 48 -19.10 10.54 5.99
N PHE A 49 -18.22 11.48 6.31
CA PHE A 49 -18.55 12.62 7.16
C PHE A 49 -19.66 13.50 6.56
N LEU A 50 -19.59 13.80 5.27
CA LEU A 50 -20.62 14.59 4.58
C LEU A 50 -21.97 13.86 4.55
N LEU A 51 -21.97 12.56 4.26
CA LEU A 51 -23.20 11.75 4.31
C LEU A 51 -23.80 11.72 5.71
N TRP A 52 -22.96 11.60 6.74
CA TRP A 52 -23.38 11.66 8.13
C TRP A 52 -23.99 13.03 8.49
N LEU A 53 -23.41 14.15 8.03
CA LEU A 53 -23.98 15.49 8.23
C LEU A 53 -25.35 15.63 7.56
N VAL A 54 -25.48 15.19 6.31
CA VAL A 54 -26.75 15.23 5.57
C VAL A 54 -27.80 14.40 6.29
N LEU A 55 -27.46 13.19 6.73
CA LEU A 55 -28.36 12.33 7.46
C LEU A 55 -28.81 12.97 8.78
N THR A 56 -27.86 13.52 9.54
CA THR A 56 -28.14 14.22 10.81
C THR A 56 -29.09 15.40 10.58
N PHE A 57 -28.85 16.20 9.55
CA PHE A 57 -29.71 17.32 9.18
C PHE A 57 -31.14 16.87 8.84
N VAL A 58 -31.29 15.80 8.03
CA VAL A 58 -32.59 15.25 7.65
C VAL A 58 -33.34 14.72 8.88
N ILE A 59 -32.67 13.94 9.74
CA ILE A 59 -33.29 13.40 10.96
C ILE A 59 -33.73 14.53 11.88
N TYR A 60 -32.87 15.52 12.10
CA TYR A 60 -33.21 16.68 12.93
C TYR A 60 -34.37 17.48 12.34
N GLY A 61 -34.42 17.68 11.02
CA GLY A 61 -35.53 18.35 10.36
C GLY A 61 -36.87 17.62 10.46
N ILE A 62 -36.86 16.28 10.56
CA ILE A 62 -38.09 15.46 10.69
C ILE A 62 -38.54 15.34 12.14
N PHE A 63 -37.60 15.13 13.07
CA PHE A 63 -37.90 14.72 14.46
C PHE A 63 -37.53 15.77 15.52
N GLY A 64 -36.73 16.78 15.16
CA GLY A 64 -36.16 17.78 16.08
C GLY A 64 -36.72 19.19 15.92
N GLY A 65 -37.83 19.35 15.21
CA GLY A 65 -38.66 20.56 15.26
C GLY A 65 -39.31 20.75 16.61
#